data_AF-A0A9D9LDF5-F1
#
_entry.id   AF-A0A9D9LDF5-F1
#
_cell.length_a   1.000
_cell.length_b   1.000
_cell.length_c   1.000
_cell.angle_alpha   90.00
_cell.angle_beta   90.00
_cell.angle_gamma   90.00
#
_symmetry.space_group_name_H-M   'P 1'
#
loop_
_entity.id
_entity.type
_entity.pdbx_description
1 polymer ?
#
loop_
_entity_poly.entity_id
_entity_poly.type
_entity_poly.pdbx_seq_one_letter_code
_entity_poly.pdbx_strand_id
1 'polypeptide(L)'
;MKNRVLLASVAVLLLAVAGPAFASQCPTLIKQANDQIATMDQNSEKVKKAKELVAEADRLHKAGTHAESVAKAQEALAALK
;
A
#
# COMPACT_ATOMS: atom_id res chain seq x y z
N MET A 1 -4.40 -16.09 -49.07
CA MET A 1 -3.38 -16.33 -48.02
C MET A 1 -3.36 -15.07 -47.15
N LYS A 2 -4.33 -14.90 -46.24
CA LYS A 2 -4.27 -15.35 -44.83
C LYS A 2 -2.93 -14.96 -44.20
N ASN A 3 -2.89 -13.75 -43.63
CA ASN A 3 -2.00 -13.37 -42.53
C ASN A 3 -2.68 -12.23 -41.74
N ARG A 4 -3.83 -12.55 -41.12
CA ARG A 4 -4.29 -11.85 -39.91
C ARG A 4 -3.54 -12.49 -38.75
N VAL A 5 -2.25 -12.20 -38.63
CA VAL A 5 -1.43 -12.70 -37.53
C VAL A 5 -1.49 -11.66 -36.42
N LEU A 6 -2.34 -11.97 -35.45
CA LEU A 6 -2.31 -11.59 -34.04
C LEU A 6 -1.35 -10.46 -33.64
N LEU A 7 -1.85 -9.23 -33.60
CA LEU A 7 -1.38 -8.22 -32.64
C LEU A 7 -2.06 -8.50 -31.29
N ALA A 8 -1.72 -9.65 -30.69
CA ALA A 8 -2.17 -10.00 -29.35
C ALA A 8 -1.08 -9.64 -28.35
N SER A 9 -1.35 -8.59 -27.56
CA SER A 9 -1.03 -8.55 -26.14
C SER A 9 0.46 -8.62 -25.75
N VAL A 10 1.21 -7.54 -25.98
CA VAL A 10 2.45 -7.27 -25.20
C VAL A 10 2.25 -5.96 -24.42
N ALA A 11 1.28 -5.96 -23.51
CA ALA A 11 0.98 -4.79 -22.69
C ALA A 11 0.64 -5.16 -21.24
N VAL A 12 1.29 -6.17 -20.63
CA VAL A 12 1.26 -6.37 -19.17
C VAL A 12 2.55 -7.04 -18.71
N LEU A 13 3.67 -6.32 -18.65
CA LEU A 13 4.89 -6.84 -18.02
C LEU A 13 5.75 -5.76 -17.33
N LEU A 14 5.17 -4.59 -17.02
CA LEU A 14 5.89 -3.51 -16.33
C LEU A 14 5.63 -3.41 -14.82
N LEU A 15 4.81 -4.29 -14.22
CA LEU A 15 4.48 -4.23 -12.79
C LEU A 15 5.35 -5.13 -11.89
N ALA A 16 6.27 -5.94 -12.44
CA ALA A 16 6.91 -7.02 -11.70
C ALA A 16 8.39 -6.80 -11.31
N VAL A 17 8.92 -5.57 -11.37
CA VAL A 17 10.27 -5.26 -10.85
C VAL A 17 10.23 -4.76 -9.40
N ALA A 18 9.37 -5.35 -8.57
CA ALA A 18 9.48 -5.22 -7.12
C ALA A 18 10.53 -6.24 -6.65
N GLY A 19 11.77 -5.79 -6.41
CA GLY A 19 12.77 -6.63 -5.74
C GLY A 19 12.26 -7.14 -4.38
N PRO A 20 12.86 -8.19 -3.79
CA PRO A 20 12.38 -8.79 -2.54
C PRO A 20 12.21 -7.80 -1.38
N ALA A 21 12.94 -6.69 -1.38
CA ALA A 21 12.80 -5.60 -0.41
C ALA A 21 11.46 -4.84 -0.51
N PHE A 22 10.89 -4.68 -1.71
CA PHE A 22 9.61 -3.98 -1.92
C PHE A 22 8.39 -4.83 -1.55
N ALA A 23 8.50 -6.16 -1.66
CA ALA A 23 7.39 -7.07 -1.35
C ALA A 23 6.95 -6.99 0.14
N SER A 24 7.87 -6.64 1.05
CA SER A 24 7.60 -6.63 2.50
C SER A 24 7.34 -5.23 3.08
N GLN A 25 7.42 -4.16 2.28
CA GLN A 25 7.36 -2.79 2.79
C GLN A 25 5.95 -2.40 3.27
N CYS A 26 4.91 -2.68 2.47
CA CYS A 26 3.52 -2.39 2.82
C CYS A 26 3.10 -3.04 4.15
N PRO A 27 3.22 -4.39 4.32
CA PRO A 27 2.80 -5.02 5.57
C PRO A 27 3.61 -4.54 6.79
N THR A 28 4.90 -4.23 6.60
CA THR A 28 5.74 -3.70 7.69
C THR A 28 5.27 -2.32 8.16
N LEU A 29 5.03 -1.39 7.24
CA LEU A 29 4.58 -0.03 7.58
C LEU A 29 3.18 -0.03 8.19
N ILE A 30 2.26 -0.83 7.63
CA ILE A 30 0.91 -1.01 8.17
C ILE A 30 0.97 -1.55 9.61
N LYS A 31 1.82 -2.56 9.86
CA LYS A 31 2.02 -3.10 11.20
C LYS A 31 2.59 -2.04 12.15
N GLN A 32 3.62 -1.31 11.73
CA GLN A 32 4.24 -0.28 12.56
C GLN A 32 3.24 0.82 12.96
N ALA A 33 2.39 1.26 12.02
CA ALA A 33 1.35 2.24 12.32
C ALA A 33 0.31 1.69 13.31
N ASN A 34 -0.14 0.44 13.14
CA ASN A 34 -1.05 -0.22 14.08
C ASN A 34 -0.44 -0.38 15.48
N ASP A 35 0.82 -0.82 15.56
CA ASP A 35 1.53 -0.95 16.83
C ASP A 35 1.60 0.40 17.55
N GLN A 36 1.94 1.49 16.83
CA GLN A 36 2.00 2.83 17.42
C GLN A 36 0.61 3.33 17.84
N ILE A 37 -0.41 3.15 17.00
CA ILE A 37 -1.82 3.46 17.33
C ILE A 37 -2.21 2.78 18.65
N ALA A 38 -1.86 1.51 18.86
CA ALA A 38 -2.24 0.76 20.05
C ALA A 38 -1.66 1.31 21.35
N THR A 39 -0.57 2.09 21.28
CA THR A 39 0.09 2.70 22.45
C THR A 39 -0.40 4.11 22.78
N MET A 40 -1.24 4.70 21.95
CA MET A 40 -1.65 6.11 22.04
C MET A 40 -3.11 6.26 22.51
N ASP A 41 -3.50 7.49 22.86
CA ASP A 41 -4.89 7.80 23.21
C ASP A 41 -5.82 7.61 22.00
N GLN A 42 -6.73 6.63 22.13
CA GLN A 42 -7.67 6.23 21.08
C GLN A 42 -8.71 7.30 20.76
N ASN A 43 -8.92 8.27 21.65
CA ASN A 43 -9.86 9.38 21.44
C ASN A 43 -9.23 10.58 20.72
N SER A 44 -7.91 10.60 20.59
CA SER A 44 -7.20 11.71 19.94
C SER A 44 -7.51 11.76 18.43
N GLU A 45 -7.68 12.97 17.90
CA GLU A 45 -7.96 13.19 16.48
C GLU A 45 -6.84 12.63 15.58
N LYS A 46 -5.58 12.68 16.03
CA LYS A 46 -4.47 12.09 15.29
C LYS A 46 -4.53 10.57 15.19
N VAL A 47 -4.95 9.87 16.25
CA VAL A 47 -5.15 8.42 16.21
C VAL A 47 -6.34 8.05 15.32
N LYS A 48 -7.44 8.79 15.37
CA LYS A 48 -8.57 8.60 14.45
C LYS A 48 -8.13 8.73 12.99
N LYS A 49 -7.39 9.81 12.67
CA LYS A 49 -6.85 10.04 11.33
C LYS A 49 -5.90 8.93 10.89
N ALA A 50 -5.00 8.49 11.77
CA ALA A 50 -4.06 7.41 11.45
C ALA A 50 -4.78 6.07 11.18
N LYS A 51 -5.85 5.75 11.92
CA LYS A 51 -6.66 4.54 11.67
C LYS A 51 -7.29 4.55 10.27
N GLU A 52 -7.84 5.68 9.84
CA GLU A 52 -8.41 5.82 8.49
C GLU A 52 -7.33 5.61 7.41
N LEU A 53 -6.15 6.21 7.60
CA LEU A 53 -5.03 6.08 6.67
C LEU A 53 -4.47 4.66 6.60
N VAL A 54 -4.40 3.96 7.74
CA VAL A 54 -4.02 2.54 7.79
C VAL A 54 -5.04 1.64 7.10
N ALA A 55 -6.33 1.88 7.31
CA ALA A 55 -7.40 1.13 6.63
C ALA A 55 -7.33 1.31 5.11
N GLU A 56 -7.07 2.54 4.65
CA GLU A 56 -6.87 2.83 3.23
C GLU A 56 -5.60 2.17 2.68
N ALA A 57 -4.49 2.21 3.43
CA ALA A 57 -3.25 1.54 3.04
C ALA A 57 -3.45 0.02 2.87
N ASP A 58 -4.18 -0.62 3.77
CA ASP A 58 -4.51 -2.06 3.68
C ASP A 58 -5.42 -2.37 2.48
N ARG A 59 -6.43 -1.52 2.22
CA ARG A 59 -7.29 -1.63 1.03
C ARG A 59 -6.46 -1.54 -0.26
N LEU A 60 -5.56 -0.57 -0.35
CA LEU A 60 -4.67 -0.39 -1.52
C LEU A 60 -3.68 -1.55 -1.67
N HIS A 61 -3.16 -2.09 -0.56
CA HIS A 61 -2.31 -3.28 -0.59
C HIS A 61 -3.05 -4.48 -1.20
N LYS A 62 -4.26 -4.76 -0.71
CA LYS A 62 -5.13 -5.84 -1.20
C LYS A 62 -5.54 -5.65 -2.67
N ALA A 63 -5.63 -4.40 -3.14
CA ALA A 63 -5.90 -4.07 -4.53
C ALA A 63 -4.67 -4.17 -5.45
N GLY A 64 -3.47 -4.43 -4.91
CA GLY A 64 -2.22 -4.48 -5.68
C GLY A 64 -1.61 -3.11 -5.96
N THR A 65 -2.19 -2.02 -5.46
CA THR A 65 -1.69 -0.65 -5.65
C THR A 65 -0.61 -0.31 -4.62
N HIS A 66 0.52 -1.01 -4.69
CA HIS A 66 1.54 -1.00 -3.64
C HIS A 66 2.17 0.37 -3.38
N ALA A 67 2.41 1.19 -4.42
CA ALA A 67 2.98 2.52 -4.23
C ALA A 67 2.07 3.43 -3.37
N GLU A 68 0.77 3.41 -3.64
CA GLU A 68 -0.22 4.20 -2.89
C GLU A 68 -0.41 3.64 -1.47
N SER A 69 -0.37 2.31 -1.30
CA SER A 69 -0.40 1.67 0.01
C SER A 69 0.78 2.13 0.90
N VAL A 70 2.00 2.15 0.36
CA VAL A 70 3.19 2.66 1.08
C VAL A 70 3.01 4.12 1.47
N ALA A 71 2.56 4.97 0.53
CA ALA A 71 2.35 6.38 0.80
C ALA A 71 1.32 6.61 1.93
N LYS A 72 0.20 5.88 1.92
CA LYS A 72 -0.83 5.98 2.96
C LYS A 72 -0.36 5.48 4.32
N ALA A 73 0.41 4.39 4.36
CA ALA A 73 0.99 3.89 5.61
C ALA A 73 2.02 4.88 6.19
N GLN A 74 2.82 5.55 5.35
CA GLN A 74 3.74 6.61 5.78
C GLN A 74 3.00 7.86 6.29
N GLU A 75 1.92 8.26 5.63
CA GLU A 75 1.05 9.36 6.07
C GLU A 75 0.46 9.06 7.45
N ALA A 76 0.04 7.81 7.70
CA ALA A 76 -0.43 7.38 9.01
C ALA A 76 0.65 7.52 10.10
N LEU A 77 1.87 7.04 9.82
CA LEU A 77 3.00 7.18 10.74
C LEU A 77 3.37 8.65 11.00
N ALA A 78 3.26 9.51 9.98
CA ALA A 78 3.50 10.94 10.12
C ALA A 78 2.44 11.62 11.00
N ALA A 79 1.17 11.25 10.85
CA ALA A 79 0.08 11.78 11.66
C ALA A 79 0.20 11.44 13.16
N LEU A 80 0.90 10.35 13.49
CA LEU A 80 1.07 9.90 14.88
C LEU A 80 2.22 10.60 15.63
N LYS A 81 3.10 11.30 14.92
CA LYS A 81 4.15 12.13 15.52
C LYS A 81 3.53 13.34 16.23
#